data_AF-A0A3D2RMQ5-F1
#
_entry.id   AF-A0A3D2RMQ5-F1
#
_cell.length_a   1.000
_cell.length_b   1.000
_cell.length_c   1.000
_cell.angle_alpha   90.00
_cell.angle_beta   90.00
_cell.angle_gamma   90.00
#
_symmetry.space_group_name_H-M   'P 1'
#
loop_
_entity.id
_entity.type
_entity.pdbx_description
1 polymer ?
#
loop_
_entity_poly.entity_id
_entity_poly.type
_entity_poly.pdbx_seq_one_letter_code
_entity_poly.pdbx_strand_id
1 'polypeptide(L)'
;MYGVNATGPAPTGATREFYIDKGGIPMKGILSVSIPGIVDGWLIAHRQLGKLPLIDVFGPAIELCEHGFPVSHKLASALATEHDRFGADPYTQPIFEPDGRPLTPGEVLYQRNLGNTLRAIATQGRDAFYEGDVAAQIAAFSDEYGGLITQEDLARF
;
A
#
# COMPACT_ATOMS: atom_id res chain seq x y z
N MET A 1 -7.78 -11.33 -26.06
CA MET A 1 -7.78 -11.38 -24.59
C MET A 1 -6.61 -10.54 -24.12
N TYR A 2 -6.83 -9.58 -23.22
CA TYR A 2 -5.75 -8.78 -22.63
C TYR A 2 -5.42 -9.35 -21.25
N GLY A 3 -4.13 -9.43 -20.94
CA GLY A 3 -3.63 -9.79 -19.61
C GLY A 3 -2.59 -8.75 -19.20
N VAL A 4 -2.66 -8.30 -17.95
CA VAL A 4 -1.68 -7.39 -17.35
C VAL A 4 -1.02 -8.12 -16.21
N ASN A 5 0.29 -8.35 -16.31
CA ASN A 5 1.07 -8.88 -15.19
C ASN A 5 1.61 -7.72 -14.36
N ALA A 6 1.03 -7.53 -13.18
CA ALA A 6 1.39 -6.49 -12.23
C ALA A 6 2.00 -7.10 -10.95
N THR A 7 2.65 -8.26 -11.08
CA THR A 7 3.28 -8.97 -9.97
C THR A 7 4.63 -8.33 -9.67
N GLY A 8 4.77 -7.83 -8.45
CA GLY A 8 6.00 -7.25 -7.94
C GLY A 8 7.21 -8.20 -7.94
N PRO A 9 8.34 -7.85 -8.56
CA PRO A 9 9.58 -8.60 -8.36
C PRO A 9 10.10 -8.43 -6.93
N ALA A 10 10.98 -9.34 -6.51
CA ALA A 10 11.77 -9.15 -5.30
C ALA A 10 12.69 -7.93 -5.46
N PRO A 11 12.95 -7.15 -4.39
CA PRO A 11 13.95 -6.08 -4.45
C PRO A 11 15.34 -6.66 -4.75
N THR A 12 16.23 -5.87 -5.34
CA THR A 12 17.57 -6.33 -5.75
C THR A 12 18.41 -6.85 -4.59
N GLY A 13 18.18 -6.34 -3.37
CA GLY A 13 18.84 -6.83 -2.14
C GLY A 13 18.33 -8.18 -1.62
N ALA A 14 17.20 -8.70 -2.13
CA ALA A 14 16.59 -9.97 -1.71
C ALA A 14 17.31 -11.19 -2.31
N THR A 15 18.58 -11.37 -1.96
CA THR A 15 19.38 -12.51 -2.42
C THR A 15 19.09 -13.76 -1.60
N ARG A 16 19.36 -14.92 -2.20
CA ARG A 16 19.25 -16.21 -1.50
C ARG A 16 20.14 -16.24 -0.26
N GLU A 17 21.36 -15.73 -0.38
CA GLU A 17 22.37 -15.70 0.68
C GLU A 17 21.90 -14.84 1.86
N PHE A 18 21.29 -13.68 1.59
CA PHE A 18 20.70 -12.83 2.62
C PHE A 18 19.65 -13.58 3.44
N TYR A 19 18.71 -14.27 2.77
CA TYR A 19 17.67 -14.99 3.50
C TYR A 19 18.14 -16.28 4.16
N ILE A 20 19.20 -16.93 3.66
CA ILE A 20 19.82 -18.05 4.39
C ILE A 20 20.39 -17.54 5.73
N ASP A 21 21.09 -16.41 5.72
CA ASP A 21 21.62 -15.79 6.94
C ASP A 21 20.51 -15.41 7.94
N LYS A 22 19.37 -14.92 7.43
CA LYS A 22 18.19 -14.59 8.25
C LYS A 22 17.34 -15.79 8.69
N GLY A 23 17.70 -17.01 8.30
CA GLY A 23 16.94 -18.22 8.65
C GLY A 23 15.67 -18.44 7.82
N GLY A 24 15.57 -17.80 6.65
CA GLY A 24 14.45 -17.87 5.71
C GLY A 24 13.74 -16.53 5.51
N ILE A 25 12.78 -16.50 4.58
CA ILE A 25 11.88 -15.36 4.40
C ILE A 25 10.84 -15.39 5.53
N PRO A 26 10.71 -14.35 6.35
CA PRO A 26 9.71 -14.31 7.41
C PRO A 26 8.30 -14.18 6.80
N MET A 27 7.28 -14.63 7.55
CA MET A 27 5.88 -14.52 7.10
C MET A 27 5.30 -13.10 7.19
N LYS A 28 5.88 -12.23 8.03
CA LYS A 28 5.43 -10.86 8.28
C LYS A 28 6.64 -9.94 8.45
N GLY A 29 6.42 -8.64 8.27
CA GLY A 29 7.42 -7.59 8.46
C GLY A 29 8.08 -7.13 7.16
N ILE A 30 8.94 -6.11 7.25
CA ILE A 30 9.51 -5.45 6.06
C ILE A 30 10.39 -6.36 5.20
N LEU A 31 10.87 -7.48 5.74
CA LEU A 31 11.64 -8.47 4.98
C LEU A 31 10.77 -9.48 4.22
N SER A 32 9.44 -9.41 4.33
CA SER A 32 8.51 -10.30 3.63
C SER A 32 7.85 -9.67 2.39
N VAL A 33 8.22 -8.44 2.02
CA VAL A 33 7.55 -7.68 0.94
C VAL A 33 8.33 -7.71 -0.38
N SER A 34 7.58 -7.65 -1.48
CA SER A 34 8.10 -7.42 -2.84
C SER A 34 7.71 -6.02 -3.33
N ILE A 35 8.22 -5.61 -4.48
CA ILE A 35 7.91 -4.30 -5.07
C ILE A 35 6.40 -4.19 -5.37
N PRO A 36 5.65 -3.19 -4.85
CA PRO A 36 4.21 -3.13 -5.07
C PRO A 36 3.85 -2.86 -6.54
N GLY A 37 3.28 -3.86 -7.23
CA GLY A 37 3.04 -3.78 -8.68
C GLY A 37 1.65 -3.33 -9.12
N ILE A 38 0.66 -3.33 -8.24
CA ILE A 38 -0.75 -3.16 -8.62
C ILE A 38 -1.07 -1.79 -9.25
N VAL A 39 -0.35 -0.73 -8.85
CA VAL A 39 -0.57 0.62 -9.35
C VAL A 39 -0.26 0.69 -10.85
N ASP A 40 0.88 0.16 -11.29
CA ASP A 40 1.21 0.11 -12.71
C ASP A 40 0.20 -0.77 -13.47
N GLY A 41 -0.25 -1.86 -12.85
CA GLY A 41 -1.30 -2.72 -13.41
C GLY A 41 -2.57 -1.95 -13.74
N TRP A 42 -3.05 -1.13 -12.79
CA TRP A 42 -4.21 -0.25 -13.01
C TRP A 42 -3.95 0.77 -14.12
N LEU A 43 -2.78 1.40 -14.13
CA LEU A 43 -2.44 2.44 -15.10
C LEU A 43 -2.24 1.88 -16.52
N ILE A 44 -1.67 0.68 -16.67
CA ILE A 44 -1.57 -0.03 -17.96
C ILE A 44 -2.96 -0.39 -18.46
N ALA A 45 -3.80 -0.98 -17.61
CA ALA A 45 -5.17 -1.35 -17.99
C ALA A 45 -5.98 -0.12 -18.39
N HIS A 46 -5.87 0.97 -17.63
CA HIS A 46 -6.52 2.25 -17.94
C HIS A 46 -5.99 2.87 -19.23
N ARG A 47 -4.67 2.88 -19.47
CA ARG A 47 -4.10 3.39 -20.72
C ARG A 47 -4.60 2.63 -21.95
N GLN A 48 -4.81 1.31 -21.82
CA GLN A 48 -5.24 0.47 -22.93
C GLN A 48 -6.76 0.50 -23.16
N LEU A 49 -7.56 0.55 -22.10
CA LEU A 49 -9.00 0.28 -22.14
C LEU A 49 -9.86 1.37 -21.47
N GLY A 50 -9.24 2.32 -20.80
CA GLY A 50 -9.90 3.40 -20.07
C GLY A 50 -10.65 4.35 -20.99
N LYS A 51 -11.79 4.84 -20.51
CA LYS A 51 -12.65 5.79 -21.23
C LYS A 51 -12.89 7.09 -20.50
N LEU A 52 -12.66 7.08 -19.18
CA LEU A 52 -12.79 8.25 -18.31
C LEU A 52 -11.40 8.73 -17.90
N PRO A 53 -11.19 10.02 -17.65
CA PRO A 53 -10.01 10.54 -16.98
C PRO A 53 -9.69 9.76 -15.69
N LEU A 54 -8.40 9.59 -15.36
CA LEU A 54 -7.98 8.87 -14.15
C LEU A 54 -8.57 9.48 -12.88
N ILE A 55 -8.67 10.80 -12.80
CA ILE A 55 -9.27 11.48 -11.65
C ILE A 55 -10.72 11.09 -11.42
N ASP A 56 -11.49 10.84 -12.47
CA ASP A 56 -12.89 10.41 -12.36
C ASP A 56 -12.97 8.94 -11.92
N VAL A 57 -12.00 8.11 -12.31
CA VAL A 57 -11.91 6.70 -11.90
C VAL A 57 -11.53 6.56 -10.43
N PHE A 58 -10.56 7.34 -9.96
CA PHE A 58 -10.07 7.30 -8.57
C PHE A 58 -10.90 8.16 -7.61
N GLY A 59 -11.64 9.15 -8.12
CA GLY A 59 -12.42 10.12 -7.34
C GLY A 59 -13.26 9.49 -6.23
N PRO A 60 -14.10 8.47 -6.50
CA PRO A 60 -14.91 7.83 -5.46
C PRO A 60 -14.08 7.21 -4.32
N ALA A 61 -12.92 6.62 -4.62
CA ALA A 61 -12.05 6.03 -3.60
C ALA A 61 -11.36 7.13 -2.77
N ILE A 62 -10.95 8.23 -3.41
CA ILE A 62 -10.37 9.39 -2.74
C ILE A 62 -11.39 10.02 -1.78
N GLU A 63 -12.63 10.23 -2.23
CA GLU A 63 -13.71 10.78 -1.40
C GLU A 63 -13.98 9.90 -0.16
N LEU A 64 -14.04 8.57 -0.32
CA LEU A 64 -14.20 7.66 0.82
C LEU A 64 -13.01 7.71 1.79
N CYS A 65 -11.79 7.90 1.29
CA CYS A 65 -10.61 8.07 2.14
C CYS A 65 -10.64 9.38 2.94
N GLU A 66 -11.12 10.47 2.34
CA GLU A 66 -11.13 11.82 2.92
C GLU A 66 -12.32 12.05 3.87
N HIS A 67 -13.52 11.66 3.44
CA HIS A 67 -14.78 11.84 4.18
C HIS A 67 -15.14 10.65 5.07
N GLY A 68 -14.42 9.54 4.90
CA GLY A 68 -14.59 8.32 5.67
C GLY A 68 -15.80 7.50 5.23
N PHE A 69 -15.86 6.27 5.74
CA PHE A 69 -16.95 5.34 5.46
C PHE A 69 -17.23 4.45 6.68
N PRO A 70 -18.48 3.95 6.85
CA PRO A 70 -18.81 3.08 7.97
C PRO A 70 -18.10 1.74 7.82
N VAL A 71 -17.45 1.30 8.89
CA VAL A 71 -16.79 0.00 8.98
C VAL A 71 -17.83 -1.11 8.84
N SER A 72 -17.60 -2.03 7.89
CA SER A 72 -18.45 -3.20 7.71
C SER A 72 -18.18 -4.27 8.78
N HIS A 73 -19.13 -5.19 8.99
CA HIS A 73 -18.92 -6.34 9.89
C HIS A 73 -17.67 -7.17 9.52
N LYS A 74 -17.42 -7.37 8.22
CA LYS A 74 -16.24 -8.11 7.74
C LYS A 74 -14.95 -7.38 8.08
N LEU A 75 -14.90 -6.06 7.88
CA LEU A 75 -13.74 -5.25 8.22
C LEU A 75 -13.50 -5.23 9.74
N ALA A 76 -14.53 -5.00 10.54
CA ALA A 76 -14.42 -5.03 12.01
C ALA A 76 -13.88 -6.37 12.53
N SER A 77 -14.36 -7.49 11.98
CA SER A 77 -13.84 -8.82 12.33
C SER A 77 -12.37 -9.00 11.98
N ALA A 78 -11.91 -8.45 10.85
CA ALA A 78 -10.51 -8.50 10.45
C ALA A 78 -9.65 -7.61 11.36
N LEU A 79 -10.11 -6.41 11.69
CA LEU A 79 -9.41 -5.50 12.63
C LEU A 79 -9.27 -6.14 14.02
N ALA A 80 -10.34 -6.77 14.52
CA ALA A 80 -10.30 -7.47 15.81
C ALA A 80 -9.29 -8.64 15.83
N THR A 81 -9.13 -9.35 14.71
CA THR A 81 -8.15 -10.43 14.59
C THR A 81 -6.70 -9.92 14.54
N GLU A 82 -6.51 -8.71 14.01
CA GLU A 82 -5.19 -8.08 13.86
C GLU A 82 -4.86 -7.11 15.00
N HIS A 83 -5.66 -7.06 16.07
CA HIS A 83 -5.52 -6.12 17.19
C HIS A 83 -4.10 -6.10 17.77
N ASP A 84 -3.53 -7.26 18.07
CA ASP A 84 -2.18 -7.37 18.64
C ASP A 84 -1.10 -6.72 17.75
N ARG A 85 -1.32 -6.69 16.43
CA ARG A 85 -0.40 -6.09 15.47
C ARG A 85 -0.72 -4.62 15.21
N PHE A 86 -1.98 -4.30 14.94
CA PHE A 86 -2.37 -2.95 14.59
C PHE A 86 -2.35 -2.01 15.79
N GLY A 87 -2.77 -2.45 16.97
CA GLY A 87 -2.70 -1.68 18.20
C GLY A 87 -1.27 -1.41 18.69
N ALA A 88 -0.31 -2.27 18.32
CA ALA A 88 1.10 -2.12 18.69
C ALA A 88 1.94 -1.30 17.68
N ASP A 89 1.43 -1.08 16.47
CA ASP A 89 2.14 -0.39 15.39
C ASP A 89 1.72 1.10 15.35
N PRO A 90 2.67 2.05 15.53
CA PRO A 90 2.36 3.47 15.64
C PRO A 90 1.80 4.11 14.37
N TYR A 91 1.92 3.47 13.21
CA TYR A 91 1.37 3.96 11.95
C TYR A 91 -0.05 3.47 11.70
N THR A 92 -0.36 2.25 12.16
CA THR A 92 -1.69 1.65 11.94
C THR A 92 -2.66 1.89 13.09
N GLN A 93 -2.16 1.99 14.33
CA GLN A 93 -2.98 2.25 15.53
C GLN A 93 -3.82 3.54 15.38
N PRO A 94 -3.28 4.69 14.95
CA PRO A 94 -4.08 5.90 14.80
C PRO A 94 -5.18 5.81 13.72
N ILE A 95 -5.09 4.84 12.81
CA ILE A 95 -6.03 4.66 11.68
C ILE A 95 -7.14 3.68 12.07
N PHE A 96 -6.76 2.53 12.62
CA PHE A 96 -7.69 1.42 12.87
C PHE A 96 -8.08 1.25 14.34
N GLU A 97 -7.35 1.89 15.25
CA GLU A 97 -7.60 1.88 16.69
C GLU A 97 -7.44 3.26 17.36
N PRO A 98 -8.08 4.32 16.84
CA PRO A 98 -7.87 5.68 17.33
C PRO A 98 -8.22 5.86 18.82
N ASP A 99 -9.15 5.05 19.34
CA ASP A 99 -9.56 5.05 20.76
C ASP A 99 -8.87 3.94 21.58
N GLY A 100 -7.76 3.38 21.09
CA GLY A 100 -7.02 2.28 21.74
C GLY A 100 -7.71 0.91 21.64
N ARG A 101 -8.66 0.77 20.71
CA ARG A 101 -9.33 -0.50 20.37
C ARG A 101 -9.69 -0.55 18.88
N PRO A 102 -9.85 -1.73 18.28
CA PRO A 102 -10.36 -1.88 16.92
C PRO A 102 -11.66 -1.13 16.69
N LEU A 103 -11.76 -0.49 15.52
CA LEU A 103 -13.03 0.04 15.02
C LEU A 103 -14.07 -1.09 14.86
N THR A 104 -15.30 -0.79 15.23
CA THR A 104 -16.45 -1.70 15.25
C THR A 104 -17.46 -1.33 14.16
N PRO A 105 -18.43 -2.21 13.83
CA PRO A 105 -19.35 -1.97 12.73
C PRO A 105 -20.12 -0.65 12.88
N GLY A 106 -20.15 0.13 11.81
CA GLY A 106 -20.83 1.44 11.76
C GLY A 106 -19.97 2.63 12.22
N GLU A 107 -18.87 2.42 12.94
CA GLU A 107 -17.89 3.48 13.22
C GLU A 107 -17.23 3.96 11.91
N VAL A 108 -16.85 5.23 11.84
CA VAL A 108 -16.33 5.84 10.61
C VAL A 108 -14.81 5.68 10.53
N LEU A 109 -14.33 4.99 9.50
CA LEU A 109 -12.91 4.88 9.18
C LEU A 109 -12.50 5.98 8.20
N TYR A 110 -11.42 6.70 8.52
CA TYR A 110 -10.79 7.69 7.65
C TYR A 110 -9.40 7.22 7.24
N GLN A 111 -9.02 7.42 5.98
CA GLN A 111 -7.71 7.02 5.45
C GLN A 111 -7.07 8.16 4.64
N ARG A 112 -6.97 9.35 5.26
CA ARG A 112 -6.55 10.59 4.56
C ARG A 112 -5.18 10.48 3.88
N ASN A 113 -4.22 9.80 4.50
CA ASN A 113 -2.91 9.56 3.89
C ASN A 113 -3.02 8.72 2.60
N LEU A 114 -3.88 7.68 2.62
CA LEU A 114 -4.17 6.90 1.41
C LEU A 114 -4.88 7.75 0.35
N GLY A 115 -5.83 8.60 0.76
CA GLY A 115 -6.50 9.56 -0.13
C GLY A 115 -5.50 10.46 -0.86
N ASN A 116 -4.51 11.01 -0.14
CA ASN A 116 -3.43 11.81 -0.73
C ASN A 116 -2.60 11.00 -1.74
N THR A 117 -2.22 9.76 -1.41
CA THR A 117 -1.50 8.87 -2.33
C THR A 117 -2.31 8.58 -3.60
N LEU A 118 -3.60 8.24 -3.46
CA LEU A 118 -4.48 7.98 -4.60
C LEU A 118 -4.68 9.24 -5.46
N ARG A 119 -4.76 10.42 -4.83
CA ARG A 119 -4.85 11.71 -5.52
C ARG A 119 -3.56 12.03 -6.30
N ALA A 120 -2.39 11.74 -5.73
CA ALA A 120 -1.11 11.86 -6.44
C ALA A 120 -1.06 10.94 -7.67
N ILE A 121 -1.43 9.66 -7.52
CA ILE A 121 -1.52 8.71 -8.64
C ILE A 121 -2.50 9.18 -9.71
N ALA A 122 -3.67 9.68 -9.32
CA ALA A 122 -4.70 10.11 -10.25
C ALA A 122 -4.30 11.35 -11.06
N THR A 123 -3.42 12.20 -10.53
CA THR A 123 -3.03 13.49 -11.14
C THR A 123 -1.67 13.44 -11.82
N GLN A 124 -0.74 12.65 -11.31
CA GLN A 124 0.65 12.55 -11.79
C GLN A 124 0.95 11.18 -12.41
N GLY A 125 0.02 10.23 -12.34
CA GLY A 125 0.13 8.92 -12.95
C GLY A 125 1.14 8.02 -12.25
N ARG A 126 1.93 7.32 -13.05
CA ARG A 126 2.86 6.28 -12.60
C ARG A 126 3.98 6.86 -11.73
N ASP A 127 4.54 7.98 -12.19
CA ASP A 127 5.74 8.57 -11.62
C ASP A 127 5.49 8.98 -10.16
N ALA A 128 4.26 9.38 -9.81
CA ALA A 128 3.88 9.67 -8.41
C ALA A 128 4.17 8.51 -7.45
N PHE A 129 4.01 7.25 -7.91
CA PHE A 129 4.17 6.07 -7.07
C PHE A 129 5.56 5.45 -7.14
N TYR A 130 6.16 5.39 -8.34
CA TYR A 130 7.38 4.62 -8.59
C TYR A 130 8.67 5.46 -8.62
N GLU A 131 8.56 6.78 -8.80
CA GLU A 131 9.74 7.67 -8.91
C GLU A 131 9.67 8.89 -7.98
N GLY A 132 8.46 9.34 -7.64
CA GLY A 132 8.20 10.55 -6.85
C GLY A 132 8.18 10.33 -5.33
N ASP A 133 7.47 11.22 -4.63
CA ASP A 133 7.47 11.29 -3.16
C ASP A 133 7.00 10.00 -2.49
N VAL A 134 6.05 9.27 -3.09
CA VAL A 134 5.60 7.97 -2.55
C VAL A 134 6.72 6.94 -2.61
N ALA A 135 7.48 6.91 -3.72
CA ALA A 135 8.60 5.99 -3.86
C ALA A 135 9.69 6.29 -2.82
N ALA A 136 10.00 7.58 -2.63
CA ALA A 136 10.95 8.04 -1.62
C ALA A 136 10.50 7.65 -0.20
N GLN A 137 9.23 7.82 0.13
CA GLN A 137 8.68 7.44 1.43
C GLN A 137 8.72 5.92 1.68
N ILE A 138 8.39 5.10 0.67
CA ILE A 138 8.49 3.64 0.77
C ILE A 138 9.94 3.22 0.99
N ALA A 139 10.89 3.77 0.22
CA ALA A 139 12.30 3.46 0.37
C ALA A 139 12.86 3.88 1.73
N ALA A 140 12.50 5.08 2.21
CA ALA A 140 12.90 5.56 3.53
C ALA A 140 12.35 4.68 4.65
N PHE A 141 11.07 4.30 4.58
CA PHE A 141 10.48 3.37 5.56
C PHE A 141 11.13 1.99 5.50
N SER A 142 11.42 1.49 4.29
CA SER A 142 12.14 0.24 4.11
C SER A 142 13.50 0.30 4.80
N ASP A 143 14.31 1.33 4.54
CA ASP A 143 15.62 1.51 5.17
C ASP A 143 15.53 1.61 6.71
N GLU A 144 14.62 2.42 7.23
CA GLU A 144 14.41 2.63 8.67
C GLU A 144 14.13 1.31 9.41
N TYR A 145 13.36 0.40 8.80
CA TYR A 145 12.99 -0.88 9.40
C TYR A 145 13.90 -2.04 8.99
N GLY A 146 15.01 -1.78 8.30
CA GLY A 146 15.97 -2.81 7.87
C GLY A 146 15.46 -3.68 6.71
N GLY A 147 14.56 -3.12 5.91
CA GLY A 147 14.04 -3.66 4.66
C GLY A 147 15.03 -3.61 3.50
N LEU A 148 14.57 -4.10 2.34
CA LEU A 148 15.40 -4.25 1.15
C LEU A 148 14.93 -3.45 -0.05
N ILE A 149 13.74 -2.85 0.01
CA ILE A 149 13.20 -2.04 -1.08
C ILE A 149 13.96 -0.72 -1.13
N THR A 150 14.55 -0.42 -2.28
CA THR A 150 15.18 0.88 -2.57
C THR A 150 14.31 1.69 -3.53
N GLN A 151 14.58 2.99 -3.61
CA GLN A 151 13.93 3.85 -4.61
C GLN A 151 14.29 3.40 -6.03
N GLU A 152 15.50 2.88 -6.25
CA GLU A 152 15.91 2.32 -7.54
C GLU A 152 15.12 1.06 -7.90
N ASP A 153 14.82 0.18 -6.94
CA ASP A 153 13.98 -0.99 -7.21
C ASP A 153 12.55 -0.61 -7.62
N LEU A 154 11.99 0.44 -7.00
CA LEU A 154 10.67 0.98 -7.36
C LEU A 154 10.68 1.59 -8.77
N ALA A 155 11.70 2.39 -9.09
CA ALA A 155 11.84 3.03 -10.39
C ALA A 155 12.05 2.02 -11.54
N ARG A 156 12.62 0.85 -11.25
CA ARG A 156 12.85 -0.25 -12.22
C ARG A 156 11.65 -1.15 -12.48
N PHE A 157 10.60 -1.06 -11.67
CA PHE A 157 9.32 -1.73 -11.98
C PHE A 157 8.76 -1.20 -13.29
#